data_AF-A0A1V5BDV8-F1
#
_entry.id   AF-A0A1V5BDV8-F1
#
_cell.length_a   1.000
_cell.length_b   1.000
_cell.length_c   1.000
_cell.angle_alpha   90.00
_cell.angle_beta   90.00
_cell.angle_gamma   90.00
#
_symmetry.space_group_name_H-M   'P 1'
#
loop_
_entity.id
_entity.type
_entity.pdbx_description
1 polymer ?
#
loop_
_entity_poly.entity_id
_entity_poly.type
_entity_poly.pdbx_seq_one_letter_code
_entity_poly.pdbx_strand_id
1 'polypeptide(L)'
;MTGSPAEVKLVSNAMANITRRKIMAMLVERNRTKEEIGGSVGQSMLDYHLQMLQQAGLVQSKDDSLTLTDFGKNFMETKAEKPAEVKRDLSGTKPLQVVEIRQLLPCIADSTKFRIIARLEPALGGALKLLEPLFPRARYSEKIGALIIQKGNILITIYSTGNVTLTMIRSEAEAKETLEDLKETINRAIVKGITPVPREKVKVDHAEIYEYLPKSNCQLCSEQSCYAFAIKLVGRETTLDRCTPLLEGKYLTNLEHIRTLLEYL
;
A
#
# COMPACT_ATOMS: atom_id res chain seq x y z
N MET A 1 -4.56 27.87 -2.52
CA MET A 1 -4.17 27.96 -1.10
C MET A 1 -3.72 26.58 -0.67
N THR A 2 -2.44 26.41 -0.33
CA THR A 2 -1.89 25.14 0.15
C THR A 2 -2.36 24.94 1.59
N GLY A 3 -3.20 23.94 1.83
CA GLY A 3 -3.69 23.58 3.16
C GLY A 3 -2.56 23.27 4.14
N SER A 4 -2.86 23.35 5.44
CA SER A 4 -1.90 23.04 6.49
C SER A 4 -1.37 21.61 6.36
N PRO A 5 -0.14 21.29 6.83
CA PRO A 5 0.40 19.93 6.77
C PRO A 5 -0.51 18.84 7.36
N ALA A 6 -1.32 19.19 8.36
CA ALA A 6 -2.30 18.29 8.96
C ALA A 6 -3.48 17.98 8.02
N GLU A 7 -3.97 18.98 7.28
CA GLU A 7 -5.02 18.81 6.26
C GLU A 7 -4.52 17.95 5.10
N VAL A 8 -3.27 18.14 4.68
CA VAL A 8 -2.64 17.30 3.63
C VAL A 8 -2.56 15.83 4.06
N LYS A 9 -2.17 15.54 5.31
CA LYS A 9 -2.12 14.16 5.83
C LYS A 9 -3.52 13.53 5.88
N LEU A 10 -4.54 14.27 6.32
CA LEU A 10 -5.92 13.79 6.38
C LEU A 10 -6.47 13.43 4.99
N VAL A 11 -6.23 14.29 4.00
CA VAL A 11 -6.66 14.06 2.61
C VAL A 11 -5.93 12.86 1.99
N SER A 12 -4.61 12.76 2.19
CA SER A 12 -3.81 11.62 1.71
C SER A 12 -4.33 10.29 2.30
N ASN A 13 -4.58 10.26 3.62
CA ASN A 13 -5.12 9.10 4.31
C ASN A 13 -6.54 8.74 3.87
N ALA A 14 -7.42 9.73 3.68
CA ALA A 14 -8.76 9.51 3.16
C ALA A 14 -8.71 8.92 1.74
N MET A 15 -7.76 9.34 0.90
CA MET A 15 -7.71 8.93 -0.51
C MET A 15 -6.87 7.69 -0.82
N ALA A 16 -6.20 7.10 0.17
CA ALA A 16 -5.48 5.83 0.01
C ALA A 16 -6.45 4.66 -0.28
N ASN A 17 -7.54 4.58 0.49
CA ASN A 17 -8.52 3.50 0.40
C ASN A 17 -9.30 3.48 -0.93
N ILE A 18 -9.46 2.28 -1.51
CA ILE A 18 -10.11 2.06 -2.81
C ILE A 18 -11.60 2.42 -2.78
N THR A 19 -12.32 2.07 -1.71
CA THR A 19 -13.76 2.37 -1.55
C THR A 19 -14.00 3.87 -1.52
N ARG A 20 -13.22 4.62 -0.73
CA ARG A 20 -13.31 6.09 -0.67
C ARG A 20 -13.01 6.74 -2.02
N ARG A 21 -12.04 6.21 -2.78
CA ARG A 21 -11.78 6.65 -4.17
C ARG A 21 -12.97 6.41 -5.11
N LYS A 22 -13.65 5.26 -4.99
CA LYS A 22 -14.87 4.97 -5.78
C LYS A 22 -16.00 5.94 -5.42
N ILE A 23 -16.23 6.19 -4.13
CA ILE A 23 -17.24 7.16 -3.67
C ILE A 23 -16.96 8.55 -4.28
N MET A 24 -15.72 9.02 -4.17
CA MET A 24 -15.32 10.30 -4.74
C MET A 24 -15.57 10.37 -6.26
N ALA A 25 -15.24 9.31 -7.00
CA ALA A 25 -15.49 9.24 -8.45
C ALA A 25 -16.99 9.31 -8.78
N MET A 26 -17.84 8.62 -8.02
CA MET A 26 -19.30 8.69 -8.21
C MET A 26 -19.86 10.10 -7.97
N LEU A 27 -19.28 10.84 -7.01
CA LEU A 27 -19.69 12.21 -6.66
C LEU A 27 -19.16 13.27 -7.62
N VAL A 28 -18.15 12.96 -8.46
CA VAL A 28 -17.75 13.81 -9.59
C VAL A 28 -18.82 13.83 -10.68
N GLU A 29 -19.46 12.69 -10.94
CA GLU A 29 -20.47 12.56 -11.99
C GLU A 29 -21.75 13.32 -11.65
N ARG A 30 -22.26 13.11 -10.44
CA ARG A 30 -23.46 13.77 -9.91
C ARG A 30 -23.51 13.61 -8.40
N ASN A 31 -24.32 14.44 -7.76
CA ASN A 31 -24.70 14.24 -6.37
C ASN A 31 -25.45 12.91 -6.21
N ARG A 32 -25.19 12.19 -5.12
CA ARG A 32 -25.76 10.86 -4.87
C ARG A 32 -26.30 10.78 -3.45
N THR A 33 -27.33 10.00 -3.21
CA THR A 33 -27.74 9.67 -1.83
C THR A 33 -26.83 8.62 -1.23
N LYS A 34 -26.88 8.45 0.10
CA LYS A 34 -26.14 7.39 0.78
C LYS A 34 -26.52 6.00 0.26
N GLU A 35 -27.80 5.78 -0.03
CA GLU A 35 -28.34 4.51 -0.56
C GLU A 35 -27.76 4.20 -1.94
N GLU A 36 -27.72 5.20 -2.84
CA GLU A 36 -27.14 5.05 -4.18
C GLU A 36 -25.65 4.70 -4.11
N ILE A 37 -24.91 5.31 -3.18
CA ILE A 37 -23.50 5.01 -2.98
C ILE A 37 -23.33 3.59 -2.42
N GLY A 38 -24.09 3.24 -1.38
CA GLY A 38 -24.04 1.92 -0.75
C GLY A 38 -24.42 0.77 -1.68
N GLY A 39 -25.32 1.01 -2.63
CA GLY A 39 -25.64 0.05 -3.69
C GLY A 39 -24.46 -0.26 -4.64
N SER A 40 -23.52 0.68 -4.79
CA SER A 40 -22.36 0.54 -5.70
C SER A 40 -21.10 0.06 -4.98
N VAL A 41 -20.80 0.62 -3.80
CA VAL A 41 -19.55 0.33 -3.08
C VAL A 41 -19.72 -0.66 -1.93
N GLY A 42 -20.95 -1.08 -1.65
CA GLY A 42 -21.32 -1.92 -0.52
C GLY A 42 -21.74 -1.11 0.71
N GLN A 43 -22.65 -1.69 1.50
CA GLN A 43 -23.16 -1.07 2.74
C GLN A 43 -22.22 -1.22 3.94
N SER A 44 -21.30 -2.18 3.87
CA SER A 44 -20.34 -2.40 4.94
C SER A 44 -19.45 -1.17 5.11
N MET A 45 -19.48 -0.57 6.31
CA MET A 45 -18.65 0.58 6.68
C MET A 45 -18.84 1.84 5.84
N LEU A 46 -19.96 1.95 5.11
CA LEU A 46 -20.26 3.11 4.28
C LEU A 46 -20.20 4.41 5.09
N ASP A 47 -20.79 4.42 6.29
CA ASP A 47 -20.77 5.59 7.18
C ASP A 47 -19.36 6.03 7.56
N TYR A 48 -18.47 5.08 7.84
CA TYR A 48 -17.08 5.38 8.14
C TYR A 48 -16.35 5.95 6.93
N HIS A 49 -16.55 5.37 5.75
CA HIS A 49 -15.95 5.88 4.53
C HIS A 49 -16.39 7.31 4.22
N LEU A 50 -17.68 7.61 4.40
CA LEU A 50 -18.23 8.95 4.25
C LEU A 50 -17.68 9.91 5.32
N GLN A 51 -17.65 9.48 6.57
CA GLN A 51 -17.10 10.28 7.68
C GLN A 51 -15.63 10.67 7.42
N MET A 52 -14.80 9.74 6.95
CA MET A 52 -13.40 10.03 6.63
C MET A 52 -13.25 11.03 5.49
N LEU A 53 -14.11 10.95 4.47
CA LEU A 53 -14.14 11.91 3.37
C LEU A 53 -14.63 13.29 3.84
N GLN A 54 -15.60 13.34 4.76
CA GLN A 54 -16.08 14.57 5.37
C GLN A 54 -15.05 15.21 6.29
N GLN A 55 -14.36 14.43 7.12
CA GLN A 55 -13.25 14.91 7.98
C GLN A 55 -12.07 15.45 7.17
N ALA A 56 -11.80 14.86 6.01
CA ALA A 56 -10.83 15.37 5.06
C ALA A 56 -11.32 16.60 4.28
N GLY A 57 -12.55 17.09 4.54
CA GLY A 57 -13.15 18.23 3.86
C GLY A 57 -13.48 17.97 2.39
N LEU A 58 -13.46 16.72 1.91
CA LEU A 58 -13.65 16.36 0.50
C LEU A 58 -15.13 16.23 0.12
N VAL A 59 -15.95 15.80 1.06
CA VAL A 59 -17.39 15.54 0.85
C VAL A 59 -18.19 16.27 1.92
N GLN A 60 -19.38 16.74 1.55
CA GLN A 60 -20.37 17.28 2.48
C GLN A 60 -21.73 16.62 2.23
N SER A 61 -22.56 16.57 3.26
CA SER A 61 -23.95 16.10 3.17
C SER A 61 -24.90 17.29 3.25
N LYS A 62 -25.87 17.37 2.34
CA LYS A 62 -26.96 18.35 2.35
C LYS A 62 -28.25 17.68 1.89
N ASP A 63 -29.30 17.77 2.71
CA ASP A 63 -30.65 17.26 2.38
C ASP A 63 -30.64 15.81 1.85
N ASP A 64 -29.95 14.92 2.57
CA ASP A 64 -29.78 13.49 2.23
C ASP A 64 -28.99 13.21 0.93
N SER A 65 -28.42 14.27 0.35
CA SER A 65 -27.56 14.23 -0.83
C SER A 65 -26.11 14.50 -0.45
N LEU A 66 -25.22 13.60 -0.85
CA LEU A 66 -23.78 13.77 -0.71
C LEU A 66 -23.23 14.48 -1.94
N THR A 67 -22.38 15.47 -1.68
CA THR A 67 -21.79 16.34 -2.71
C THR A 67 -20.31 16.57 -2.43
N LEU A 68 -19.52 16.78 -3.48
CA LEU A 68 -18.15 17.27 -3.31
C LEU A 68 -18.19 18.72 -2.82
N THR A 69 -17.38 19.04 -1.82
CA THR A 69 -17.09 20.43 -1.43
C THR A 69 -16.30 21.11 -2.56
N ASP A 70 -16.16 22.44 -2.53
CA ASP A 70 -15.29 23.13 -3.50
C ASP A 70 -13.84 22.65 -3.39
N PHE A 71 -13.38 22.33 -2.18
CA PHE A 71 -12.09 21.69 -1.98
C PHE A 71 -12.02 20.28 -2.59
N GLY A 72 -13.06 19.46 -2.39
CA GLY A 72 -13.19 18.13 -2.99
C GLY A 72 -13.24 18.17 -4.51
N LYS A 73 -13.96 19.13 -5.11
CA LYS A 73 -14.00 19.36 -6.55
C LYS A 73 -12.62 19.75 -7.08
N ASN A 74 -11.99 20.76 -6.48
CA ASN A 74 -10.63 21.18 -6.86
C ASN A 74 -9.62 20.03 -6.71
N PHE A 75 -9.75 19.20 -5.66
CA PHE A 75 -8.92 18.01 -5.46
C PHE A 75 -9.18 16.93 -6.53
N MET A 76 -10.42 16.79 -6.98
CA MET A 76 -10.80 15.85 -8.04
C MET A 76 -10.49 16.37 -9.44
N GLU A 77 -10.48 17.68 -9.67
CA GLU A 77 -10.12 18.34 -10.93
C GLU A 77 -8.61 18.40 -11.12
N THR A 78 -7.85 18.66 -10.05
CA THR A 78 -6.40 18.37 -10.03
C THR A 78 -6.10 16.88 -10.20
N LYS A 79 -7.10 16.01 -10.00
CA LYS A 79 -7.10 14.57 -10.31
C LYS A 79 -7.94 14.15 -11.53
N ALA A 80 -8.40 15.09 -12.38
CA ALA A 80 -8.80 14.73 -13.74
C ALA A 80 -7.60 14.14 -14.51
N GLU A 81 -6.40 14.34 -13.96
CA GLU A 81 -5.28 13.42 -14.04
C GLU A 81 -5.44 12.29 -13.02
N LYS A 82 -5.88 11.09 -13.48
CA LYS A 82 -5.61 9.77 -12.85
C LYS A 82 -4.31 9.84 -12.04
N PRO A 83 -4.16 9.30 -10.81
CA PRO A 83 -3.00 9.55 -9.94
C PRO A 83 -1.70 9.66 -10.74
N ALA A 84 -1.27 10.90 -11.06
CA ALA A 84 -0.60 11.20 -12.34
C ALA A 84 0.23 10.02 -12.86
N GLU A 85 -0.35 9.22 -13.76
CA GLU A 85 0.40 8.13 -14.36
C GLU A 85 1.34 8.81 -15.34
N VAL A 86 2.61 8.95 -14.95
CA VAL A 86 3.59 9.48 -15.89
C VAL A 86 3.83 8.37 -16.90
N LYS A 87 3.52 8.63 -18.18
CA LYS A 87 4.06 7.84 -19.29
C LYS A 87 5.58 7.91 -19.17
N ARG A 88 6.14 6.92 -18.50
CA ARG A 88 7.57 6.64 -18.53
C ARG A 88 7.79 5.85 -19.80
N ASP A 89 8.84 6.19 -20.52
CA ASP A 89 9.25 5.41 -21.66
C ASP A 89 9.80 4.05 -21.18
N LEU A 90 8.89 3.11 -20.89
CA LEU A 90 9.18 1.69 -20.72
C LEU A 90 9.23 0.99 -22.10
N SER A 91 9.13 1.73 -23.22
CA SER A 91 9.14 1.13 -24.55
C SER A 91 10.46 0.37 -24.76
N GLY A 92 10.35 -0.85 -25.28
CA GLY A 92 11.47 -1.78 -25.38
C GLY A 92 11.74 -2.63 -24.13
N THR A 93 11.14 -2.34 -22.98
CA THR A 93 11.20 -3.22 -21.80
C THR A 93 10.25 -4.40 -22.02
N LYS A 94 10.76 -5.62 -21.98
CA LYS A 94 9.94 -6.84 -22.13
C LYS A 94 9.46 -7.32 -20.76
N PRO A 95 8.28 -7.95 -20.68
CA PRO A 95 7.85 -8.66 -19.48
C PRO A 95 8.95 -9.62 -18.99
N LEU A 96 9.13 -9.66 -17.67
CA LEU A 96 10.16 -10.46 -17.02
C LEU A 96 9.60 -11.78 -16.49
N GLN A 97 10.50 -12.74 -16.32
CA GLN A 97 10.27 -14.02 -15.67
C GLN A 97 11.26 -14.22 -14.53
N VAL A 98 10.86 -14.95 -13.50
CA VAL A 98 11.76 -15.43 -12.45
C VAL A 98 12.36 -16.74 -12.95
N VAL A 99 13.65 -16.73 -13.28
CA VAL A 99 14.29 -17.87 -13.97
C VAL A 99 14.98 -18.81 -12.99
N GLU A 100 15.44 -18.32 -11.85
CA GLU A 100 16.22 -19.14 -10.92
C GLU A 100 16.11 -18.61 -9.49
N ILE A 101 15.99 -19.53 -8.54
CA ILE A 101 16.13 -19.27 -7.10
C ILE A 101 17.32 -20.12 -6.64
N ARG A 102 18.51 -19.51 -6.60
CA ARG A 102 19.79 -20.22 -6.51
C ARG A 102 20.12 -20.74 -5.11
N GLN A 103 19.70 -20.03 -4.06
CA GLN A 103 20.19 -20.38 -2.73
C GLN A 103 19.33 -19.82 -1.60
N LEU A 104 18.94 -20.70 -0.68
CA LEU A 104 18.41 -20.35 0.63
C LEU A 104 19.58 -20.39 1.62
N LEU A 105 20.11 -19.21 1.95
CA LEU A 105 21.25 -19.05 2.86
C LEU A 105 20.77 -18.47 4.18
N PRO A 106 21.45 -18.70 5.31
CA PRO A 106 21.14 -17.98 6.55
C PRO A 106 21.21 -16.46 6.33
N CYS A 107 20.22 -15.72 6.86
CA CYS A 107 20.22 -14.27 6.82
C CYS A 107 21.27 -13.75 7.82
N ILE A 108 22.07 -12.77 7.39
CA ILE A 108 23.12 -12.17 8.24
C ILE A 108 22.51 -11.41 9.43
N ALA A 109 21.34 -10.79 9.21
CA ALA A 109 20.69 -9.97 10.24
C ALA A 109 19.88 -10.80 11.26
N ASP A 110 19.49 -12.01 10.90
CA ASP A 110 18.67 -12.88 11.75
C ASP A 110 18.91 -14.35 11.37
N SER A 111 19.54 -15.11 12.26
CA SER A 111 19.87 -16.53 12.03
C SER A 111 18.67 -17.45 11.84
N THR A 112 17.47 -17.02 12.23
CA THR A 112 16.22 -17.77 12.04
C THR A 112 15.57 -17.53 10.68
N LYS A 113 16.10 -16.55 9.92
CA LYS A 113 15.61 -16.16 8.60
C LYS A 113 16.64 -16.53 7.55
N PHE A 114 16.21 -16.42 6.30
CA PHE A 114 16.99 -16.71 5.13
C PHE A 114 17.20 -15.48 4.26
N ARG A 115 18.28 -15.52 3.48
CA ARG A 115 18.47 -14.70 2.30
C ARG A 115 18.36 -15.58 1.06
N ILE A 116 17.74 -15.04 0.04
CA ILE A 116 17.48 -15.68 -1.24
C ILE A 116 18.20 -14.91 -2.33
N ILE A 117 18.85 -15.63 -3.25
CA ILE A 117 19.38 -15.07 -4.48
C ILE A 117 18.55 -15.62 -5.63
N ALA A 118 17.99 -14.72 -6.44
CA ALA A 118 17.18 -15.05 -7.59
C ALA A 118 17.63 -14.24 -8.81
N ARG A 119 17.06 -14.57 -9.98
CA ARG A 119 17.34 -13.88 -11.24
C ARG A 119 16.06 -13.62 -12.03
N LEU A 120 15.92 -12.39 -12.50
CA LEU A 120 14.89 -11.94 -13.43
C LEU A 120 15.45 -11.86 -14.84
N GLU A 121 14.70 -12.38 -15.81
CA GLU A 121 15.04 -12.25 -17.22
C GLU A 121 13.86 -11.74 -18.07
N PRO A 122 14.08 -10.79 -19.00
CA PRO A 122 15.37 -10.13 -19.25
C PRO A 122 15.75 -9.15 -18.14
N ALA A 123 17.04 -8.81 -18.08
CA ALA A 123 17.53 -7.77 -17.19
C ALA A 123 16.87 -6.42 -17.53
N LEU A 124 16.53 -5.64 -16.50
CA LEU A 124 15.77 -4.40 -16.64
C LEU A 124 16.64 -3.19 -16.97
N GLY A 125 17.97 -3.26 -16.75
CA GLY A 125 18.91 -2.21 -17.12
C GLY A 125 18.48 -0.82 -16.61
N GLY A 126 18.47 0.17 -17.51
CA GLY A 126 18.07 1.55 -17.20
C GLY A 126 16.58 1.72 -16.86
N ALA A 127 15.71 0.79 -17.26
CA ALA A 127 14.29 0.86 -16.94
C ALA A 127 14.01 0.64 -15.44
N LEU A 128 14.95 0.02 -14.72
CA LEU A 128 14.79 -0.32 -13.30
C LEU A 128 14.49 0.88 -12.41
N LYS A 129 15.10 2.05 -12.68
CA LYS A 129 14.83 3.29 -11.95
C LYS A 129 13.38 3.75 -12.08
N LEU A 130 12.76 3.50 -13.24
CA LEU A 130 11.40 3.93 -13.53
C LEU A 130 10.37 3.15 -12.70
N LEU A 131 10.75 1.99 -12.16
CA LEU A 131 9.88 1.13 -11.37
C LEU A 131 9.81 1.53 -9.89
N GLU A 132 10.65 2.45 -9.40
CA GLU A 132 10.61 2.91 -7.99
C GLU A 132 9.19 3.28 -7.51
N PRO A 133 8.39 4.07 -8.25
CA PRO A 133 7.08 4.50 -7.79
C PRO A 133 6.03 3.39 -7.68
N LEU A 134 6.30 2.18 -8.18
CA LEU A 134 5.39 1.04 -8.05
C LEU A 134 5.30 0.55 -6.60
N PHE A 135 6.31 0.82 -5.78
CA PHE A 135 6.42 0.27 -4.45
C PHE A 135 6.43 1.38 -3.40
N PRO A 136 5.52 1.36 -2.40
CA PRO A 136 5.40 2.43 -1.40
C PRO A 136 6.71 2.74 -0.65
N ARG A 137 7.52 1.69 -0.40
CA ARG A 137 8.80 1.79 0.31
C ARG A 137 9.97 1.34 -0.56
N ALA A 138 10.10 1.92 -1.75
CA ALA A 138 11.26 1.73 -2.60
C ALA A 138 12.21 2.92 -2.63
N ARG A 139 13.45 2.68 -3.03
CA ARG A 139 14.41 3.71 -3.46
C ARG A 139 15.32 3.12 -4.53
N TYR A 140 15.63 3.91 -5.56
CA TYR A 140 16.68 3.55 -6.51
C TYR A 140 18.05 4.10 -6.05
N SER A 141 19.11 3.32 -6.20
CA SER A 141 20.49 3.74 -5.93
C SER A 141 21.31 3.73 -7.21
N GLU A 142 21.68 4.93 -7.68
CA GLU A 142 22.56 5.11 -8.84
C GLU A 142 23.93 4.44 -8.62
N LYS A 143 24.49 4.57 -7.41
CA LYS A 143 25.83 4.07 -7.05
C LYS A 143 26.01 2.57 -7.33
N ILE A 144 24.97 1.78 -7.09
CA ILE A 144 25.03 0.31 -7.24
C ILE A 144 24.07 -0.20 -8.33
N GLY A 145 23.41 0.70 -9.06
CA GLY A 145 22.45 0.36 -10.11
C GLY A 145 21.33 -0.57 -9.63
N ALA A 146 20.74 -0.28 -8.46
CA ALA A 146 19.78 -1.18 -7.83
C ALA A 146 18.52 -0.49 -7.31
N LEU A 147 17.38 -1.15 -7.48
CA LEU A 147 16.11 -0.81 -6.85
C LEU A 147 15.97 -1.60 -5.55
N ILE A 148 15.83 -0.88 -4.44
CA ILE A 148 15.70 -1.47 -3.10
C ILE A 148 14.28 -1.23 -2.62
N ILE A 149 13.55 -2.31 -2.33
CA ILE A 149 12.15 -2.32 -1.90
C ILE A 149 12.09 -2.93 -0.50
N GLN A 150 11.38 -2.28 0.41
CA GLN A 150 11.06 -2.82 1.71
C GLN A 150 9.58 -3.24 1.75
N LYS A 151 9.30 -4.51 2.05
CA LYS A 151 7.95 -5.05 2.24
C LYS A 151 7.87 -5.63 3.66
N GLY A 152 7.33 -4.85 4.60
CA GLY A 152 7.50 -5.15 6.03
C GLY A 152 8.97 -5.30 6.43
N ASN A 153 9.33 -6.48 6.95
CA ASN A 153 10.72 -6.82 7.31
C ASN A 153 11.56 -7.33 6.11
N ILE A 154 10.93 -7.72 5.01
CA ILE A 154 11.63 -8.27 3.83
C ILE A 154 12.29 -7.11 3.08
N LEU A 155 13.59 -7.24 2.80
CA LEU A 155 14.32 -6.33 1.94
C LEU A 155 14.59 -7.02 0.60
N ILE A 156 14.08 -6.43 -0.48
CA ILE A 156 14.24 -6.91 -1.85
C ILE A 156 15.18 -5.93 -2.55
N THR A 157 16.26 -6.42 -3.14
CA THR A 157 17.18 -5.62 -3.96
C THR A 157 17.24 -6.22 -5.35
N ILE A 158 16.81 -5.47 -6.35
CA ILE A 158 16.90 -5.83 -7.76
C ILE A 158 18.05 -5.03 -8.35
N TYR A 159 19.00 -5.70 -8.98
CA TYR A 159 20.10 -5.07 -9.69
C TYR A 159 19.74 -4.89 -11.16
N SER A 160 20.29 -3.86 -11.81
CA SER A 160 20.10 -3.59 -13.24
C SER A 160 20.48 -4.78 -14.15
N THR A 161 21.35 -5.67 -13.65
CA THR A 161 21.79 -6.90 -14.30
C THR A 161 20.76 -8.04 -14.26
N GLY A 162 19.63 -7.87 -13.56
CA GLY A 162 18.60 -8.89 -13.38
C GLY A 162 18.79 -9.77 -12.13
N ASN A 163 19.91 -9.65 -11.41
CA ASN A 163 20.07 -10.34 -10.13
C ASN A 163 19.12 -9.73 -9.08
N VAL A 164 18.55 -10.58 -8.22
CA VAL A 164 17.67 -10.17 -7.13
C VAL A 164 18.12 -10.83 -5.84
N THR A 165 18.15 -10.07 -4.75
CA THR A 165 18.36 -10.60 -3.41
C THR A 165 17.19 -10.26 -2.52
N LEU A 166 16.67 -11.25 -1.79
CA LEU A 166 15.67 -11.06 -0.74
C LEU A 166 16.32 -11.42 0.60
N THR A 167 16.11 -10.62 1.64
CA THR A 167 16.54 -10.94 3.01
C THR A 167 15.35 -10.95 3.95
N MET A 168 15.55 -11.50 5.16
CA MET A 168 14.49 -11.66 6.18
C MET A 168 13.34 -12.57 5.76
N ILE A 169 13.62 -13.55 4.89
CA ILE A 169 12.66 -14.54 4.42
C ILE A 169 12.52 -15.67 5.45
N ARG A 170 11.30 -16.13 5.71
CA ARG A 170 10.98 -17.21 6.65
C ARG A 170 11.02 -18.59 6.02
N SER A 171 10.72 -18.70 4.73
CA SER A 171 10.63 -19.98 4.04
C SER A 171 10.79 -19.82 2.53
N GLU A 172 11.05 -20.94 1.84
CA GLU A 172 11.08 -20.98 0.38
C GLU A 172 9.72 -20.60 -0.23
N ALA A 173 8.61 -20.95 0.41
CA ALA A 173 7.27 -20.59 -0.03
C ALA A 173 7.07 -19.06 -0.03
N GLU A 174 7.47 -18.39 1.05
CA GLU A 174 7.40 -16.92 1.15
C GLU A 174 8.30 -16.25 0.09
N ALA A 175 9.46 -16.84 -0.19
CA ALA A 175 10.34 -16.36 -1.26
C ALA A 175 9.66 -16.41 -2.63
N LYS A 176 9.03 -17.55 -2.97
CA LYS A 176 8.34 -17.76 -4.24
C LYS A 176 7.16 -16.81 -4.39
N GLU A 177 6.33 -16.69 -3.37
CA GLU A 177 5.19 -15.76 -3.36
C GLU A 177 5.66 -14.31 -3.53
N THR A 178 6.71 -13.90 -2.82
CA THR A 178 7.25 -12.53 -2.92
C THR A 178 7.82 -12.24 -4.30
N LEU A 179 8.53 -13.19 -4.91
CA LEU A 179 9.07 -13.05 -6.26
C LEU A 179 7.97 -13.03 -7.33
N GLU A 180 6.91 -13.80 -7.15
CA GLU A 180 5.76 -13.82 -8.07
C GLU A 180 4.99 -12.50 -8.01
N ASP A 181 4.67 -12.00 -6.81
CA ASP A 181 4.03 -10.69 -6.62
C ASP A 181 4.86 -9.55 -7.22
N LEU A 182 6.19 -9.62 -7.06
CA LEU A 182 7.12 -8.69 -7.67
C LEU A 182 7.04 -8.73 -9.20
N LYS A 183 7.07 -9.95 -9.79
CA LYS A 183 6.96 -10.16 -11.24
C LYS A 183 5.65 -9.61 -11.78
N GLU A 184 4.53 -9.97 -11.18
CA GLU A 184 3.21 -9.52 -11.62
C GLU A 184 3.08 -8.00 -11.56
N THR A 185 3.55 -7.39 -10.48
CA THR A 185 3.51 -5.93 -10.29
C THR A 185 4.31 -5.21 -11.37
N ILE A 186 5.54 -5.65 -11.64
CA ILE A 186 6.40 -5.04 -12.68
C ILE A 186 5.82 -5.29 -14.07
N ASN A 187 5.41 -6.52 -14.40
CA ASN A 187 4.88 -6.85 -15.71
C ASN A 187 3.60 -6.09 -16.03
N ARG A 188 2.72 -5.90 -15.04
CA ARG A 188 1.52 -5.08 -15.18
C ARG A 188 1.86 -3.64 -15.53
N ALA A 189 2.92 -3.07 -14.95
CA ALA A 189 3.38 -1.72 -15.28
C ALA A 189 4.02 -1.64 -16.67
N ILE A 190 4.83 -2.64 -17.03
CA ILE A 190 5.46 -2.75 -18.37
C ILE A 190 4.39 -2.83 -19.46
N VAL A 191 3.41 -3.73 -19.32
CA VAL A 191 2.32 -3.92 -20.30
C VAL A 191 1.51 -2.63 -20.48
N LYS A 192 1.27 -1.89 -19.39
CA LYS A 192 0.56 -0.62 -19.44
C LYS A 192 1.44 0.55 -19.94
N GLY A 193 2.77 0.42 -19.89
CA GLY A 193 3.71 1.48 -20.26
C GLY A 193 3.69 2.69 -19.31
N ILE A 194 3.23 2.50 -18.08
CA ILE A 194 3.03 3.59 -17.10
C ILE A 194 3.46 3.17 -15.71
N THR A 195 3.95 4.13 -14.96
CA THR A 195 4.20 4.02 -13.52
C THR A 195 3.48 5.15 -12.80
N PRO A 196 3.08 4.97 -11.53
CA PRO A 196 2.56 6.07 -10.72
C PRO A 196 3.56 7.24 -10.64
N VAL A 197 3.09 8.47 -10.38
CA VAL A 197 3.99 9.52 -9.87
C VAL A 197 4.67 9.00 -8.60
N PRO A 198 5.97 9.30 -8.41
CA PRO A 198 6.58 9.23 -7.09
C PRO A 198 5.66 9.87 -6.03
N ARG A 199 5.21 9.07 -5.06
CA ARG A 199 4.43 9.55 -3.92
C ARG A 199 5.35 9.90 -2.77
N GLU A 200 4.87 10.77 -1.88
CA GLU A 200 5.54 11.00 -0.62
C GLU A 200 5.64 9.68 0.17
N LYS A 201 6.82 9.41 0.73
CA LYS A 201 7.08 8.17 1.47
C LYS A 201 6.44 8.27 2.84
N VAL A 202 5.26 7.69 3.00
CA VAL A 202 4.58 7.61 4.28
C VAL A 202 5.26 6.56 5.14
N LYS A 203 5.84 7.00 6.27
CA LYS A 203 6.37 6.09 7.28
C LYS A 203 5.24 5.67 8.20
N VAL A 204 4.91 4.38 8.17
CA VAL A 204 3.97 3.77 9.12
C VAL A 204 4.76 3.14 10.26
N ASP A 205 4.46 3.57 11.48
CA ASP A 205 5.09 3.11 12.72
C ASP A 205 4.18 2.10 13.44
N HIS A 206 4.77 1.11 14.11
CA HIS A 206 4.03 0.18 14.96
C HIS A 206 3.32 0.91 16.11
N ALA A 207 3.86 2.04 16.58
CA ALA A 207 3.18 2.89 17.56
C ALA A 207 1.87 3.47 17.01
N GLU A 208 1.84 3.92 15.75
CA GLU A 208 0.62 4.43 15.10
C GLU A 208 -0.42 3.31 14.95
N ILE A 209 0.00 2.12 14.53
CA ILE A 209 -0.89 0.94 14.46
C ILE A 209 -1.46 0.57 15.83
N TYR A 210 -0.61 0.58 16.87
CA TYR A 210 -1.00 0.24 18.24
C TYR A 210 -2.13 1.13 18.78
N GLU A 211 -2.16 2.40 18.39
CA GLU A 211 -3.21 3.33 18.83
C GLU A 211 -4.62 2.89 18.43
N TYR A 212 -4.74 2.17 17.31
CA TYR A 212 -6.02 1.68 16.80
C TYR A 212 -6.36 0.26 17.26
N LEU A 213 -5.44 -0.46 17.92
CA LEU A 213 -5.73 -1.80 18.42
C LEU A 213 -6.69 -1.78 19.61
N PRO A 214 -7.33 -2.91 19.97
CA PRO A 214 -8.19 -3.00 21.15
C PRO A 214 -7.51 -2.71 22.49
N LYS A 215 -6.17 -2.75 22.54
CA LYS A 215 -5.33 -2.53 23.74
C LYS A 215 -5.71 -3.41 24.96
N SER A 216 -6.38 -4.54 24.72
CA SER A 216 -6.80 -5.46 25.79
C SER A 216 -5.69 -6.38 26.27
N ASN A 217 -4.60 -6.53 25.51
CA ASN A 217 -3.53 -7.50 25.76
C ASN A 217 -4.05 -8.93 26.04
N CYS A 218 -5.14 -9.32 25.39
CA CYS A 218 -5.86 -10.58 25.64
C CYS A 218 -5.10 -11.86 25.21
N GLN A 219 -4.02 -11.74 24.43
CA GLN A 219 -3.19 -12.84 23.94
C GLN A 219 -3.92 -13.90 23.06
N LEU A 220 -5.15 -13.64 22.62
CA LEU A 220 -5.91 -14.53 21.73
C LEU A 220 -5.22 -14.77 20.38
N CYS A 221 -4.38 -13.84 19.94
CA CYS A 221 -3.55 -13.95 18.74
C CYS A 221 -2.19 -14.63 18.97
N SER A 222 -1.95 -15.17 20.17
CA SER A 222 -0.67 -15.75 20.62
C SER A 222 0.49 -14.75 20.72
N GLU A 223 0.19 -13.46 20.74
CA GLU A 223 1.19 -12.40 20.97
C GLU A 223 1.16 -11.92 22.43
N GLN A 224 2.32 -11.60 22.98
CA GLN A 224 2.50 -11.22 24.39
C GLN A 224 1.69 -9.97 24.79
N SER A 225 1.48 -9.06 23.84
CA SER A 225 0.70 -7.83 24.02
C SER A 225 0.17 -7.33 22.67
N CYS A 226 -0.81 -6.42 22.71
CA CYS A 226 -1.27 -5.70 21.52
C CYS A 226 -0.11 -4.91 20.85
N TYR A 227 0.85 -4.42 21.64
CA TYR A 227 2.03 -3.74 21.10
C TYR A 227 2.94 -4.71 20.34
N ALA A 228 3.17 -5.92 20.87
CA ALA A 228 3.91 -6.96 20.17
C ALA A 228 3.22 -7.37 18.85
N PHE A 229 1.88 -7.48 18.87
CA PHE A 229 1.10 -7.69 17.65
C PHE A 229 1.29 -6.56 16.63
N ALA A 230 1.28 -5.29 17.05
CA ALA A 230 1.52 -4.14 16.17
C ALA A 230 2.90 -4.20 15.49
N ILE A 231 3.96 -4.53 16.24
CA ILE A 231 5.32 -4.70 15.70
C ILE A 231 5.33 -5.77 14.61
N LYS A 232 4.78 -6.96 14.91
CA LYS A 232 4.73 -8.07 13.94
C LYS A 232 3.85 -7.75 12.75
N LEU A 233 2.78 -7.00 12.92
CA LEU A 233 1.89 -6.61 11.83
C LEU A 233 2.62 -5.66 10.87
N VAL A 234 3.35 -4.67 11.39
CA VAL A 234 4.20 -3.78 10.57
C VAL A 234 5.29 -4.57 9.85
N GLY A 235 5.88 -5.57 10.52
CA GLY A 235 6.87 -6.47 9.94
C GLY A 235 6.34 -7.48 8.92
N ARG A 236 5.02 -7.53 8.66
CA ARG A 236 4.33 -8.57 7.86
C ARG A 236 4.53 -10.00 8.40
N GLU A 237 4.80 -10.12 9.69
CA GLU A 237 5.02 -11.41 10.36
C GLU A 237 3.73 -12.05 10.87
N THR A 238 2.68 -11.24 11.02
CA THR A 238 1.32 -11.66 11.34
C THR A 238 0.34 -10.95 10.43
N THR A 239 -0.92 -11.36 10.47
CA THR A 239 -2.00 -10.79 9.66
C THR A 239 -3.11 -10.23 10.56
N LEU A 240 -3.86 -9.26 10.02
CA LEU A 240 -4.90 -8.54 10.76
C LEU A 240 -5.98 -9.46 11.33
N ASP A 241 -6.34 -10.50 10.59
CA ASP A 241 -7.37 -11.49 10.95
C ASP A 241 -7.02 -12.28 12.22
N ARG A 242 -5.75 -12.33 12.63
CA ARG A 242 -5.36 -13.01 13.87
C ARG A 242 -5.81 -12.25 15.12
N CYS A 243 -6.09 -10.95 15.04
CA CYS A 243 -6.65 -10.20 16.16
C CYS A 243 -8.18 -10.29 16.14
N THR A 244 -8.74 -11.41 16.63
CA THR A 244 -10.19 -11.62 16.64
C THR A 244 -10.98 -10.51 17.34
N PRO A 245 -10.51 -9.88 18.44
CA PRO A 245 -11.25 -8.76 19.03
C PRO A 245 -11.33 -7.53 18.13
N LEU A 246 -10.31 -7.28 17.29
CA LEU A 246 -10.32 -6.14 16.35
C LEU A 246 -11.38 -6.30 15.24
N LEU A 247 -11.87 -7.52 15.02
CA LEU A 247 -12.92 -7.81 14.04
C LEU A 247 -14.33 -7.56 14.61
N GLU A 248 -14.47 -7.28 15.91
CA GLU A 248 -15.75 -6.97 16.53
C GLU A 248 -16.31 -5.64 16.01
N GLY A 249 -17.64 -5.53 15.94
CA GLY A 249 -18.36 -4.38 15.38
C GLY A 249 -17.90 -3.02 15.94
N LYS A 250 -17.60 -2.95 17.25
CA LYS A 250 -17.14 -1.72 17.91
C LYS A 250 -15.77 -1.21 17.43
N TYR A 251 -14.97 -2.04 16.76
CA TYR A 251 -13.64 -1.69 16.27
C TYR A 251 -13.56 -1.57 14.74
N LEU A 252 -14.67 -1.67 14.01
CA LEU A 252 -14.62 -1.67 12.55
C LEU A 252 -13.94 -0.43 11.96
N THR A 253 -14.19 0.75 12.53
CA THR A 253 -13.53 2.03 12.19
C THR A 253 -12.01 1.92 12.34
N ASN A 254 -11.55 1.36 13.46
CA ASN A 254 -10.13 1.16 13.74
C ASN A 254 -9.51 0.14 12.78
N LEU A 255 -10.23 -0.95 12.50
CA LEU A 255 -9.80 -1.98 11.55
C LEU A 255 -9.58 -1.39 10.15
N GLU A 256 -10.50 -0.57 9.66
CA GLU A 256 -10.36 0.11 8.36
C GLU A 256 -9.22 1.15 8.35
N HIS A 257 -9.00 1.84 9.47
CA HIS A 257 -7.88 2.75 9.60
C HIS A 257 -6.55 1.99 9.49
N ILE A 258 -6.41 0.87 10.22
CA ILE A 258 -5.21 0.03 10.17
C ILE A 258 -5.02 -0.52 8.75
N ARG A 259 -6.09 -1.02 8.10
CA ARG A 259 -6.01 -1.49 6.70
C ARG A 259 -5.43 -0.43 5.77
N THR A 260 -5.85 0.83 5.93
CA THR A 260 -5.33 1.95 5.15
C THR A 260 -3.83 2.17 5.41
N LEU A 261 -3.38 2.10 6.67
CA LEU A 261 -1.97 2.21 7.01
C LEU A 261 -1.13 1.06 6.41
N LEU A 262 -1.67 -0.16 6.40
CA LEU A 262 -0.96 -1.32 5.82
C LEU A 262 -0.75 -1.22 4.30
N GLU A 263 -1.45 -0.35 3.58
CA GLU A 263 -1.19 -0.11 2.14
C GLU A 263 0.17 0.55 1.88
N TYR A 264 0.79 1.13 2.91
CA TYR A 264 2.10 1.80 2.83
C TYR A 264 3.28 0.91 3.26
N LEU A 265 3.04 -0.36 3.61
CA LEU A 265 4.03 -1.30 4.16
C LEU A 265 4.40 -2.44 3.22
#